data_AF-A0A1E4I1Y1-F1
#
_entry.id   AF-A0A1E4I1Y1-F1
#
_cell.length_a   1.000
_cell.length_b   1.000
_cell.length_c   1.000
_cell.angle_alpha   90.00
_cell.angle_beta   90.00
_cell.angle_gamma   90.00
#
_symmetry.space_group_name_H-M   'P 1'
#
loop_
_entity.id
_entity.type
_entity.pdbx_description
1 polymer ?
#
loop_
_entity_poly.entity_id
_entity_poly.type
_entity_poly.pdbx_seq_one_letter_code
_entity_poly.pdbx_strand_id
1 'polypeptide(L)'
;MTRPQLVREVYFELCRSMAGSASPREILESASALVELFTQPEDSGPQFNLRTGGLPFDQWALDAAFADGGWRVMGHETHLQEELLDEEDHERWIHNGMARLAREMNA
;
A
#
# COMPACT_ATOMS: atom_id res chain seq x y z
N MET A 1 -16.77 2.15 -13.09
CA MET A 1 -15.85 2.58 -12.02
C MET A 1 -15.51 1.38 -11.17
N THR A 2 -14.28 1.25 -10.70
CA THR A 2 -13.90 0.13 -9.82
C THR A 2 -14.50 0.35 -8.43
N ARG A 3 -14.72 -0.73 -7.66
CA ARG A 3 -15.24 -0.63 -6.27
C ARG A 3 -14.42 0.35 -5.40
N PRO A 4 -13.07 0.36 -5.43
CA PRO A 4 -12.29 1.34 -4.67
C PRO A 4 -12.54 2.80 -5.09
N GLN A 5 -12.80 3.06 -6.38
CA GLN A 5 -13.14 4.40 -6.85
C GLN A 5 -14.49 4.87 -6.30
N LEU A 6 -15.48 3.97 -6.26
CA LEU A 6 -16.81 4.27 -5.70
C LEU A 6 -16.74 4.55 -4.19
N VAL A 7 -16.00 3.74 -3.43
CA VAL A 7 -15.80 3.97 -1.99
C VAL A 7 -15.14 5.32 -1.74
N ARG A 8 -14.17 5.71 -2.57
CA ARG A 8 -13.49 6.99 -2.45
C ARG A 8 -14.40 8.19 -2.69
N GLU A 9 -15.24 8.14 -3.73
CA GLU A 9 -16.20 9.21 -4.02
C GLU A 9 -17.23 9.36 -2.89
N VAL A 10 -17.79 8.24 -2.42
CA VAL A 10 -18.75 8.23 -1.30
C VAL A 10 -18.10 8.76 -0.02
N TYR A 11 -16.85 8.36 0.27
CA TYR A 11 -16.10 8.87 1.41
C TYR A 11 -15.95 10.39 1.38
N PHE A 12 -15.54 10.97 0.24
CA PHE A 12 -15.38 12.42 0.14
C PHE A 12 -16.70 13.17 0.28
N GLU A 13 -17.79 12.61 -0.24
CA GLU A 13 -19.12 13.19 -0.09
C GLU A 13 -19.60 13.16 1.36
N LEU A 14 -19.36 12.04 2.07
CA LEU A 14 -19.65 11.94 3.50
C LEU A 14 -18.78 12.90 4.32
N CYS A 15 -17.48 13.02 4.01
CA CYS A 15 -16.61 13.98 4.69
C CYS A 15 -17.09 15.43 4.53
N ARG A 16 -17.60 15.81 3.36
CA ARG A 16 -18.18 17.14 3.12
C ARG A 16 -19.47 17.35 3.90
N SER A 17 -20.32 16.32 3.97
CA SER A 17 -21.63 16.38 4.61
C SER A 17 -21.57 16.26 6.14
N MET A 18 -20.54 15.60 6.68
CA MET A 18 -20.38 15.25 8.08
C MET A 18 -19.22 15.99 8.76
N ALA A 19 -18.86 17.19 8.28
CA ALA A 19 -17.71 17.94 8.75
C ALA A 19 -17.70 18.10 10.29
N GLY A 20 -16.92 17.27 10.97
CA GLY A 20 -16.73 17.28 12.42
C GLY A 20 -17.65 16.39 13.26
N SER A 21 -18.58 15.63 12.67
CA SER A 21 -19.53 14.80 13.44
C SER A 21 -19.11 13.33 13.59
N ALA A 22 -18.13 12.86 12.83
CA ALA A 22 -17.62 11.50 12.89
C ALA A 22 -16.12 11.46 12.62
N SER A 23 -15.45 10.42 13.12
CA SER A 23 -14.05 10.16 12.82
C SER A 23 -13.87 9.73 11.36
N PRO A 24 -12.70 9.97 10.75
CA PRO A 24 -12.40 9.51 9.40
C PRO A 24 -12.61 8.00 9.20
N ARG A 25 -12.36 7.21 10.25
CA ARG A 25 -12.58 5.76 10.26
C ARG A 25 -14.06 5.41 10.10
N GLU A 26 -14.93 6.00 10.89
CA GLU A 26 -16.39 5.74 10.85
C GLU A 26 -16.99 6.15 9.50
N ILE A 27 -16.48 7.24 8.92
CA ILE A 27 -16.89 7.70 7.59
C ILE A 27 -16.48 6.69 6.51
N LEU A 28 -15.26 6.14 6.61
CA LEU A 28 -14.78 5.12 5.66
C LEU A 28 -15.54 3.81 5.79
N GLU A 29 -15.80 3.35 7.01
CA GLU A 29 -16.61 2.15 7.28
C GLU A 29 -18.02 2.32 6.71
N SER A 30 -18.64 3.49 6.92
CA SER A 30 -19.96 3.83 6.36
C SER A 30 -19.94 3.89 4.83
N ALA A 31 -18.90 4.49 4.23
CA ALA A 31 -18.74 4.54 2.78
C ALA A 31 -18.63 3.14 2.16
N SER A 32 -17.85 2.24 2.78
CA SER A 32 -17.74 0.84 2.34
C SER A 32 -19.07 0.11 2.42
N ALA A 33 -19.78 0.25 3.55
CA ALA A 33 -21.08 -0.38 3.75
C ALA A 33 -22.14 0.12 2.76
N LEU A 34 -22.17 1.42 2.45
CA LEU A 34 -23.05 1.99 1.44
C LEU A 34 -22.74 1.44 0.05
N VAL A 35 -21.45 1.41 -0.33
CA VAL A 35 -21.07 0.83 -1.62
C VAL A 35 -21.44 -0.65 -1.68
N GLU A 36 -21.24 -1.42 -0.63
CA GLU A 36 -21.66 -2.84 -0.60
C GLU A 36 -23.17 -3.02 -0.70
N LEU A 37 -23.96 -2.17 -0.05
CA LEU A 37 -25.42 -2.24 -0.10
C LEU A 37 -25.99 -1.92 -1.48
N PHE A 38 -25.39 -0.94 -2.17
CA PHE A 38 -25.88 -0.42 -3.46
C PHE A 38 -25.18 -1.03 -4.67
N THR A 39 -24.03 -1.66 -4.48
CA THR A 39 -23.40 -2.49 -5.52
C THR A 39 -24.03 -3.88 -5.42
N GLN A 40 -25.20 -4.04 -6.05
CA GLN A 40 -25.67 -5.39 -6.35
C GLN A 40 -24.60 -6.12 -7.17
N PRO A 41 -24.44 -7.44 -7.00
CA PRO A 41 -23.51 -8.23 -7.77
C PRO A 41 -23.99 -8.41 -9.23
N GLU A 42 -24.12 -7.31 -9.97
CA GLU A 42 -24.49 -7.29 -11.39
C GLU A 42 -23.39 -7.88 -12.30
N ASP A 43 -22.24 -8.29 -11.75
CA ASP A 43 -21.15 -8.96 -12.48
C ASP A 43 -20.63 -10.22 -11.75
N SER A 44 -21.52 -11.02 -11.15
CA SER A 44 -21.16 -12.38 -10.66
C SER A 44 -21.02 -13.42 -11.78
N GLY A 45 -20.65 -13.01 -12.99
CA GLY A 45 -19.98 -13.92 -13.89
C GLY A 45 -18.58 -14.21 -13.31
N PRO A 46 -18.04 -15.44 -13.43
CA PRO A 46 -16.63 -15.64 -13.13
C PRO A 46 -15.83 -14.63 -13.96
N GLN A 47 -15.11 -13.72 -13.30
CA GLN A 47 -14.17 -12.82 -13.97
C GLN A 47 -13.03 -13.67 -14.51
N PHE A 48 -13.27 -14.29 -15.67
CA PHE A 48 -12.27 -15.05 -16.38
C PHE A 48 -11.31 -14.05 -17.00
N ASN A 49 -10.25 -13.74 -16.26
CA ASN A 49 -9.14 -12.98 -16.80
C ASN A 49 -8.33 -13.92 -17.70
N LEU A 50 -8.40 -13.71 -19.01
CA LEU A 50 -7.66 -14.47 -20.02
C LEU A 50 -6.16 -14.56 -19.74
N ARG A 51 -5.57 -13.55 -19.07
CA ARG A 51 -4.14 -13.54 -18.71
C ARG A 51 -3.82 -14.49 -17.56
N THR A 52 -4.75 -14.71 -16.64
CA THR A 52 -4.52 -15.48 -15.41
C THR A 52 -5.34 -16.77 -15.35
N GLY A 53 -6.22 -17.00 -16.33
CA GLY A 53 -7.12 -18.15 -16.42
C GLY A 53 -8.19 -18.19 -15.33
N GLY A 54 -8.36 -17.12 -14.54
CA GLY A 54 -9.20 -17.13 -13.35
C GLY A 54 -8.63 -17.96 -12.20
N LEU A 55 -7.34 -18.31 -12.24
CA LEU A 55 -6.65 -19.00 -11.17
C LEU A 55 -6.34 -18.04 -10.00
N PRO A 56 -6.24 -18.55 -8.76
CA PRO A 56 -5.73 -17.75 -7.65
C PRO A 56 -4.23 -17.43 -7.84
N PHE A 57 -3.76 -16.35 -7.22
CA PHE A 57 -2.43 -15.76 -7.48
C PHE A 57 -1.26 -16.73 -7.25
N ASP A 58 -1.39 -17.63 -6.27
CA ASP A 58 -0.42 -18.69 -5.95
C ASP A 58 -0.25 -19.71 -7.08
N GLN A 59 -1.17 -19.73 -8.04
CA GLN A 59 -1.17 -20.63 -9.19
C GLN A 59 -0.89 -19.92 -10.51
N TRP A 60 -0.51 -18.63 -10.47
CA TRP A 60 -0.16 -17.89 -11.67
C TRP A 60 1.20 -18.31 -12.20
N ALA A 61 1.30 -18.36 -13.53
CA ALA A 61 2.60 -18.45 -14.17
C ALA A 61 3.42 -17.17 -13.89
N LEU A 62 4.74 -17.33 -13.73
CA LEU A 62 5.64 -16.27 -13.30
C LEU A 62 5.61 -15.06 -14.25
N ASP A 63 5.52 -15.31 -15.55
CA ASP A 63 5.39 -14.29 -16.58
C ASP A 63 4.10 -13.48 -16.44
N ALA A 64 2.97 -14.13 -16.15
CA ALA A 64 1.70 -13.46 -15.91
C ALA A 64 1.72 -12.59 -14.63
N ALA A 65 2.31 -13.09 -13.55
CA ALA A 65 2.46 -12.35 -12.29
C ALA A 65 3.34 -11.10 -12.44
N PHE A 66 4.44 -11.20 -13.21
CA PHE A 66 5.32 -10.06 -13.47
C PHE A 66 4.70 -9.07 -14.47
N ALA A 67 3.89 -9.53 -15.44
CA ALA A 67 3.26 -8.66 -16.43
C ALA A 67 2.12 -7.79 -15.85
N ASP A 68 1.52 -8.16 -14.71
CA ASP A 68 0.42 -7.41 -14.08
C ASP A 68 0.87 -6.18 -13.28
N GLY A 69 2.18 -5.90 -13.25
CA GLY A 69 2.74 -4.82 -12.45
C GLY A 69 3.07 -5.22 -11.01
N GLY A 70 2.99 -6.52 -10.66
CA GLY A 70 3.42 -7.05 -9.36
C GLY A 70 4.89 -6.75 -9.04
N TRP A 71 5.72 -6.54 -10.06
CA TRP A 71 7.09 -6.05 -9.91
C TRP A 71 7.18 -4.67 -9.23
N ARG A 72 6.15 -3.80 -9.35
CA ARG A 72 6.13 -2.50 -8.67
C ARG A 72 5.93 -2.64 -7.17
N VAL A 73 5.17 -3.64 -6.74
CA VAL A 73 4.97 -3.94 -5.32
C VAL A 73 6.25 -4.51 -4.72
N MET A 74 6.88 -5.48 -5.39
CA MET A 74 8.18 -6.03 -4.96
C MET A 74 9.31 -4.99 -4.99
N GLY A 75 9.30 -4.08 -5.98
CA GLY A 75 10.26 -2.99 -6.08
C GLY A 75 10.15 -1.94 -4.98
N HIS A 76 8.94 -1.77 -4.40
CA HIS A 76 8.75 -0.85 -3.29
C HIS A 76 9.34 -1.40 -1.98
N GLU A 77 9.24 -2.71 -1.75
CA GLU A 77 9.89 -3.36 -0.61
C GLU A 77 11.42 -3.29 -0.71
N THR A 78 12.00 -3.43 -1.92
CA THR A 78 13.44 -3.31 -2.11
C THR A 78 13.95 -1.89 -1.85
N HIS A 79 13.21 -0.87 -2.29
CA HIS A 79 13.55 0.53 -2.05
C HIS A 79 13.53 0.91 -0.56
N LEU A 80 12.52 0.46 0.19
CA LEU A 80 12.45 0.71 1.64
C LEU A 80 13.57 -0.01 2.40
N GLN A 81 14.00 -1.17 1.92
CA GLN A 81 15.06 -1.93 2.53
C GLN A 81 16.45 -1.33 2.27
N GLU A 82 16.66 -0.72 1.09
CA GLU A 82 17.87 0.05 0.80
C GLU A 82 17.97 1.34 1.63
N GLU A 83 16.87 2.09 1.80
CA GLU A 83 16.85 3.29 2.64
C GLU A 83 17.20 3.00 4.11
N LEU A 84 16.71 1.89 4.65
CA LEU A 84 17.02 1.46 6.02
C LEU A 84 18.49 1.04 6.18
N LEU A 85 19.09 0.43 5.17
CA LEU A 85 20.51 0.05 5.19
C LEU A 85 21.42 1.28 5.10
N ASP A 86 21.05 2.27 4.29
CA ASP A 86 21.79 3.53 4.17
C ASP A 86 21.75 4.35 5.49
N GLU A 87 20.63 4.33 6.21
CA GLU A 87 20.52 4.98 7.54
C GLU A 87 21.40 4.29 8.59
N GLU A 88 21.40 2.95 8.66
CA GLU A 88 22.27 2.21 9.59
C GLU A 88 23.76 2.43 9.32
N ASP A 89 24.16 2.48 8.05
CA ASP A 89 25.55 2.75 7.67
C ASP A 89 25.96 4.19 7.96
N HIS A 90 25.03 5.15 7.80
CA HIS A 90 25.26 6.55 8.17
C HIS A 90 25.45 6.72 9.69
N GLU A 91 24.60 6.09 10.51
CA GLU A 91 24.71 6.11 11.97
C GLU A 91 26.03 5.49 12.44
N ARG A 92 26.43 4.35 11.85
CA ARG A 92 27.72 3.71 12.16
C ARG A 92 28.90 4.60 11.80
N TRP A 93 28.84 5.32 10.69
CA TRP A 93 29.90 6.26 10.30
C TRP A 93 30.03 7.41 11.31
N ILE A 94 28.91 8.00 11.74
CA ILE A 94 28.88 9.07 12.75
C ILE A 94 29.46 8.56 14.08
N HIS A 95 28.99 7.42 14.57
CA HIS A 95 29.44 6.86 15.85
C HIS A 95 30.94 6.54 15.85
N ASN A 96 31.45 5.97 14.77
CA ASN A 96 32.89 5.69 14.62
C ASN A 96 33.73 6.97 14.51
N GLY A 97 33.22 8.00 13.82
CA GLY A 97 33.86 9.31 13.75
C GLY A 97 33.96 9.98 15.13
N MET A 98 32.87 9.97 15.90
CA MET A 98 32.83 10.51 17.26
C MET A 98 33.74 9.75 18.23
N ALA A 99 33.77 8.42 18.12
CA ALA A 99 34.66 7.58 18.93
C ALA A 99 36.15 7.78 18.60
N ARG A 100 36.48 8.21 17.37
CA ARG A 100 37.84 8.59 16.98
C ARG A 100 38.22 9.96 17.56
N LEU A 101 37.35 10.95 17.42
CA LEU A 101 37.57 12.31 17.96
C LEU A 101 37.75 12.28 19.50
N ALA A 102 36.94 11.50 20.21
CA ALA A 102 37.06 11.36 21.66
C ALA A 102 38.37 10.70 22.12
N ARG A 103 38.98 9.86 21.28
CA ARG A 103 40.32 9.28 21.55
C ARG A 103 41.43 10.27 21.28
N GLU A 104 41.30 11.10 20.25
CA GLU A 104 42.28 12.13 19.90
C GLU A 104 42.27 13.31 20.90
N MET A 105 41.12 13.62 21.52
CA MET A 105 41.02 14.68 22.54
C MET A 105 41.54 14.27 23.93
N ASN A 106 41.67 12.98 24.21
CA ASN A 106 42.14 12.43 25.48
C ASN A 106 43.61 11.96 25.43
N ALA A 107 44.31 12.21 24.31
CA ALA A 107 45.73 11.95 24.11
C ALA A 107 46.53 13.26 24.19
#